data_AF-K4LV34-F1
#
_entry.id   AF-K4LV34-F1
#
_cell.length_a   1.000
_cell.length_b   1.000
_cell.length_c   1.000
_cell.angle_alpha   90.00
_cell.angle_beta   90.00
_cell.angle_gamma   90.00
#
_symmetry.space_group_name_H-M   'P 1'
#
loop_
_entity.id
_entity.type
_entity.pdbx_description
1 polymer ?
#
loop_
_entity_poly.entity_id
_entity_poly.type
_entity_poly.pdbx_seq_one_letter_code
_entity_poly.pdbx_strand_id
1 'polypeptide(L)'
;MLVEEARVIAVPPNTLITVAENKYCVVLKGTVKVRTPHSLREMGARSIFKAEGIICSGEKGCEFIIFDPGKHQLPDNIIRKIRQLAAEEEATDEKNGQAGTGAHQLLYDKHFRCPVCATEFTAQKVRTTKLKSKNLDTDLRMHYEGINPLLYNVILCPGCFYANFSEDFEDLSAIEKTKLSSERRTFRQDNSSELETAIEKYKLALKCIQTVNGTPEKLAKAYLHLAWLYEDTGENNLAVEMRQNALTCYKQAFSSSSHLQKPQLEQITYLIGELSLQLGHLKEAYDYFQQLIQDKDTAPWLKKQTRQRILDLRARMAEESPG
;
A
#
# COMPACT_ATOMS: atom_id res chain seq x y z
N MET A 1 -28.82 -3.23 -15.55
CA MET A 1 -29.26 -3.44 -14.15
C MET A 1 -29.68 -2.10 -13.58
N LEU A 2 -30.90 -1.98 -13.08
CA LEU A 2 -31.33 -0.80 -12.32
C LEU A 2 -30.49 -0.76 -11.04
N VAL A 3 -29.72 0.31 -10.84
CA VAL A 3 -28.91 0.52 -9.65
C VAL A 3 -29.81 1.18 -8.61
N GLU A 4 -30.02 0.52 -7.47
CA GLU A 4 -30.90 1.06 -6.42
C GLU A 4 -30.13 2.04 -5.53
N GLU A 5 -30.76 3.13 -5.11
CA GLU A 5 -30.14 4.05 -4.14
C GLU A 5 -30.07 3.40 -2.75
N ALA A 6 -28.90 3.55 -2.10
CA ALA A 6 -28.70 3.03 -0.77
C ALA A 6 -29.52 3.82 0.26
N ARG A 7 -30.27 3.12 1.12
CA ARG A 7 -31.12 3.74 2.14
C ARG A 7 -30.35 4.07 3.42
N VAL A 8 -30.73 5.19 4.03
CA VAL A 8 -30.28 5.57 5.37
C VAL A 8 -31.02 4.75 6.41
N ILE A 9 -30.28 4.15 7.34
CA ILE A 9 -30.82 3.35 8.44
C ILE A 9 -30.53 4.10 9.74
N ALA A 10 -31.58 4.43 10.47
CA ALA A 10 -31.48 4.96 11.83
C ALA A 10 -31.60 3.82 12.83
N VAL A 11 -30.62 3.69 13.72
CA VAL A 11 -30.53 2.58 14.67
C VAL A 11 -30.47 3.12 16.11
N PRO A 12 -31.35 2.63 17.00
CA PRO A 12 -31.37 3.02 18.40
C PRO A 12 -30.07 2.63 19.13
N PRO A 13 -29.72 3.29 20.25
CA PRO A 13 -28.52 2.96 21.02
C PRO A 13 -28.40 1.48 21.41
N ASN A 14 -27.16 0.97 21.47
CA ASN A 14 -26.82 -0.39 21.90
C ASN A 14 -27.51 -1.54 21.13
N THR A 15 -27.96 -1.29 19.90
CA THR A 15 -28.52 -2.31 19.01
C THR A 15 -27.40 -3.03 18.25
N LEU A 16 -27.51 -4.37 18.17
CA LEU A 16 -26.64 -5.22 17.37
C LEU A 16 -27.19 -5.40 15.95
N ILE A 17 -26.30 -5.29 14.96
CA ILE A 17 -26.64 -5.26 13.55
C ILE A 17 -25.72 -6.24 12.84
N THR A 18 -26.28 -7.27 12.23
CA THR A 18 -25.52 -8.24 11.46
C THR A 18 -25.40 -7.76 10.02
N VAL A 19 -24.17 -7.56 9.55
CA VAL A 19 -23.89 -7.12 8.19
C VAL A 19 -23.31 -8.30 7.39
N ALA A 20 -23.97 -8.60 6.26
CA ALA A 20 -23.52 -9.63 5.33
C ALA A 20 -22.16 -9.28 4.71
N GLU A 21 -21.44 -10.30 4.27
CA GLU A 21 -20.10 -10.15 3.67
C GLU A 21 -20.11 -9.23 2.45
N ASN A 22 -18.99 -8.51 2.25
CA ASN A 22 -18.78 -7.57 1.14
C ASN A 22 -19.72 -6.34 1.08
N LYS A 23 -20.24 -5.87 2.22
CA LYS A 23 -20.95 -4.59 2.30
C LYS A 23 -20.05 -3.47 2.86
N TYR A 24 -20.33 -2.25 2.43
CA TYR A 24 -19.70 -1.04 2.95
C TYR A 24 -20.66 -0.30 3.86
N CYS A 25 -20.15 0.24 4.96
CA CYS A 25 -20.89 1.04 5.90
C CYS A 25 -20.38 2.48 5.90
N VAL A 26 -21.30 3.44 5.87
CA VAL A 26 -21.02 4.89 5.99
C VAL A 26 -21.77 5.39 7.22
N VAL A 27 -21.05 5.82 8.26
CA VAL A 27 -21.68 6.37 9.47
C VAL A 27 -21.99 7.84 9.23
N LEU A 28 -23.27 8.18 9.16
CA LEU A 28 -23.75 9.55 8.98
C LEU A 28 -23.83 10.32 10.30
N LYS A 29 -24.16 9.62 11.40
CA LYS A 29 -24.30 10.20 12.74
C LYS A 29 -24.06 9.14 13.82
N GLY A 30 -23.53 9.55 14.96
CA GLY A 30 -23.27 8.66 16.10
C GLY A 30 -21.92 7.95 16.03
N THR A 31 -21.72 6.95 16.90
CA THR A 31 -20.54 6.07 16.85
C THR A 31 -20.98 4.63 16.69
N VAL A 32 -20.13 3.84 16.04
CA VAL A 32 -20.41 2.47 15.66
C VAL A 32 -19.21 1.61 16.04
N LYS A 33 -19.42 0.62 16.92
CA LYS A 33 -18.37 -0.33 17.31
C LYS A 33 -18.44 -1.55 16.42
N VAL A 34 -17.38 -1.78 15.66
CA VAL A 34 -17.26 -2.88 14.69
C VAL A 34 -16.40 -3.96 15.31
N ARG A 35 -16.99 -5.14 15.49
CA ARG A 35 -16.28 -6.29 16.05
C ARG A 35 -15.97 -7.28 14.92
N THR A 36 -14.71 -7.35 14.53
CA THR A 36 -14.21 -8.44 13.68
C THR A 36 -13.64 -9.56 14.57
N PRO A 37 -13.42 -10.78 14.04
CA PRO A 37 -12.82 -11.87 14.81
C PRO A 37 -11.47 -11.53 15.48
N HIS A 38 -10.75 -10.52 14.97
CA HIS A 38 -9.41 -10.16 15.40
C HIS A 38 -9.27 -8.71 15.91
N SER A 39 -10.31 -7.87 15.88
CA SER A 39 -10.22 -6.49 16.36
C SER A 39 -11.57 -5.88 16.74
N LEU A 40 -11.56 -4.94 17.69
CA LEU A 40 -12.68 -4.07 18.00
C LEU A 40 -12.30 -2.64 17.60
N ARG A 41 -13.03 -2.06 16.64
CA ARG A 41 -12.77 -0.70 16.13
C ARG A 41 -13.97 0.18 16.39
N GLU A 42 -13.75 1.41 16.84
CA GLU A 42 -14.81 2.40 17.00
C GLU A 42 -14.79 3.37 15.82
N MET A 43 -15.90 3.44 15.11
CA MET A 43 -16.07 4.23 13.91
C MET A 43 -17.05 5.35 14.22
N GLY A 44 -16.55 6.58 14.32
CA GLY A 44 -17.38 7.76 14.54
C GLY A 44 -18.19 8.16 13.32
N ALA A 45 -19.04 9.17 13.48
CA ALA A 45 -19.67 9.84 12.36
C ALA A 45 -18.58 10.27 11.36
N ARG A 46 -18.85 10.11 10.06
CA ARG A 46 -17.95 10.36 8.91
C ARG A 46 -17.04 9.19 8.51
N SER A 47 -17.07 8.06 9.23
CA SER A 47 -16.31 6.88 8.84
C SER A 47 -16.97 6.09 7.71
N ILE A 48 -16.18 5.75 6.69
CA ILE A 48 -16.54 4.78 5.63
C ILE A 48 -15.63 3.56 5.78
N PHE A 49 -16.21 2.37 5.87
CA PHE A 49 -15.42 1.16 6.06
C PHE A 49 -16.15 -0.07 5.53
N LYS A 50 -15.38 -1.11 5.22
CA LYS A 50 -15.93 -2.43 4.89
C LYS A 50 -16.47 -3.05 6.17
N ALA A 51 -17.75 -3.39 6.18
CA ALA A 51 -18.44 -3.96 7.32
C ALA A 51 -18.60 -5.47 7.11
N GLU A 52 -17.91 -6.26 7.92
CA GLU A 52 -18.06 -7.71 7.95
C GLU A 52 -18.34 -8.16 9.38
N GLY A 53 -19.48 -8.83 9.60
CA GLY A 53 -19.87 -9.36 10.90
C GLY A 53 -20.84 -8.48 11.69
N ILE A 54 -20.66 -8.43 13.01
CA ILE A 54 -21.59 -7.76 13.93
C ILE A 54 -21.12 -6.35 14.25
N ILE A 55 -22.02 -5.40 14.02
CA ILE A 55 -21.86 -4.00 14.34
C ILE A 55 -22.75 -3.64 15.53
N CYS A 56 -22.23 -2.87 16.48
CA CYS A 56 -23.00 -2.32 17.59
C CYS A 56 -23.13 -0.81 17.47
N SER A 57 -24.35 -0.28 17.54
CA SER A 57 -24.59 1.16 17.64
C SER A 57 -24.15 1.67 19.03
N GLY A 58 -23.40 2.76 19.09
CA GLY A 58 -22.96 3.38 20.34
C GLY A 58 -24.09 4.02 21.17
N GLU A 59 -23.72 4.62 22.30
CA GLU A 59 -24.64 5.09 23.37
C GLU A 59 -25.66 6.16 22.94
N LYS A 60 -25.38 6.91 21.86
CA LYS A 60 -26.28 7.95 21.34
C LYS A 60 -27.13 7.50 20.13
N GLY A 61 -27.07 6.21 19.76
CA GLY A 61 -27.64 5.70 18.52
C GLY A 61 -26.81 6.13 17.31
N CYS A 62 -27.08 5.54 16.14
CA CYS A 62 -26.37 5.88 14.92
C CYS A 62 -27.28 5.93 13.69
N GLU A 63 -26.94 6.80 12.74
CA GLU A 63 -27.48 6.79 11.40
C GLU A 63 -26.36 6.34 10.47
N PHE A 64 -26.59 5.33 9.65
CA PHE A 64 -25.59 4.86 8.70
C PHE A 64 -26.23 4.27 7.44
N ILE A 65 -25.43 4.09 6.41
CA ILE A 65 -25.82 3.44 5.16
C ILE A 65 -25.03 2.14 5.05
N ILE A 66 -25.70 1.01 4.84
CA ILE A 66 -25.06 -0.22 4.37
C ILE A 66 -25.36 -0.35 2.89
N PHE A 67 -24.32 -0.41 2.07
CA PHE A 67 -24.49 -0.51 0.63
C PHE A 67 -23.51 -1.50 0.00
N ASP A 68 -23.84 -1.90 -1.22
CA ASP A 68 -23.04 -2.79 -2.04
C ASP A 68 -22.59 -2.01 -3.27
N PRO A 69 -21.29 -1.71 -3.44
CA PRO A 69 -20.82 -0.85 -4.52
C PRO A 69 -21.06 -1.43 -5.92
N GLY A 70 -21.35 -2.73 -6.04
CA GLY A 70 -21.72 -3.35 -7.32
C GLY A 70 -23.22 -3.28 -7.64
N LYS A 71 -24.07 -2.89 -6.66
CA LYS A 71 -25.54 -2.93 -6.79
C LYS A 71 -26.25 -1.64 -6.39
N HIS A 72 -25.60 -0.77 -5.61
CA HIS A 72 -26.20 0.45 -5.07
C HIS A 72 -25.33 1.68 -5.30
N GLN A 73 -25.97 2.81 -5.59
CA GLN A 73 -25.34 4.13 -5.59
C GLN A 73 -25.63 4.85 -4.27
N LEU A 74 -24.64 5.61 -3.79
CA LEU A 74 -24.83 6.46 -2.62
C LEU A 74 -25.70 7.68 -3.02
N PRO A 75 -26.67 8.09 -2.19
CA PRO A 75 -27.48 9.26 -2.47
C PRO A 75 -26.63 10.53 -2.68
N ASP A 76 -26.98 11.35 -3.67
CA ASP A 76 -26.21 12.54 -4.06
C ASP A 76 -26.01 13.56 -2.94
N ASN A 77 -26.98 13.68 -2.04
CA ASN A 77 -26.89 14.53 -0.85
C ASN A 77 -25.80 14.03 0.13
N ILE A 78 -25.57 12.72 0.22
CA ILE A 78 -24.52 12.13 1.04
C ILE A 78 -23.16 12.30 0.37
N ILE A 79 -23.09 12.09 -0.95
CA ILE A 79 -21.87 12.37 -1.72
C ILE A 79 -21.47 13.85 -1.58
N ARG A 80 -22.43 14.77 -1.72
CA ARG A 80 -22.21 16.21 -1.53
C ARG A 80 -21.79 16.55 -0.11
N LYS A 81 -22.39 15.91 0.91
CA LYS A 81 -22.02 16.11 2.31
C LYS A 81 -20.61 15.59 2.62
N ILE A 82 -20.22 14.44 2.05
CA ILE A 82 -18.84 13.92 2.14
C ILE A 82 -17.85 14.93 1.51
N ARG A 83 -18.18 15.45 0.31
CA ARG A 83 -17.33 16.44 -0.39
C ARG A 83 -17.25 17.78 0.34
N GLN A 84 -18.36 18.28 0.90
CA GLN A 84 -18.41 19.55 1.62
C GLN A 84 -17.67 19.45 2.97
N LEU A 85 -17.76 18.32 3.65
CA LEU A 85 -17.03 18.09 4.89
C LEU A 85 -15.52 17.92 4.66
N ALA A 86 -15.11 17.35 3.52
CA ALA A 86 -13.70 17.35 3.10
C ALA A 86 -13.17 18.78 2.88
N ALA A 87 -14.00 19.67 2.33
CA ALA A 87 -13.64 21.09 2.16
C ALA A 87 -13.65 21.89 3.49
N GLU A 88 -14.47 21.52 4.47
CA GLU A 88 -14.49 22.16 5.80
C GLU A 88 -13.28 21.75 6.67
N GLU A 89 -12.77 20.51 6.53
CA GLU A 89 -11.49 20.08 7.13
C GLU A 89 -10.29 20.83 6.53
N GLU A 90 -10.32 21.13 5.22
CA GLU A 90 -9.32 21.98 4.53
C GLU A 90 -9.30 23.41 5.07
N ALA A 91 -10.46 24.01 5.39
CA ALA A 91 -10.56 25.37 5.90
C ALA A 91 -10.06 25.53 7.35
N THR A 92 -10.07 24.46 8.16
CA THR A 92 -9.46 24.46 9.50
C THR A 92 -7.93 24.36 9.47
N ASP A 93 -7.36 23.70 8.44
CA ASP A 93 -5.90 23.57 8.26
C ASP A 93 -5.27 24.83 7.62
N GLU A 94 -6.01 25.60 6.82
CA GLU A 94 -5.53 26.85 6.20
C GLU A 94 -5.23 27.97 7.22
N LYS A 95 -5.76 27.91 8.45
CA LYS A 95 -5.46 28.90 9.49
C LYS A 95 -4.07 28.74 10.13
N ASN A 96 -3.36 27.64 9.86
CA ASN A 96 -2.07 27.33 10.50
C ASN A 96 -0.85 27.23 9.57
N GLY A 97 -0.95 27.55 8.27
CA GLY A 97 0.18 27.39 7.34
C GLY A 97 0.43 28.60 6.44
N GLN A 98 1.55 29.30 6.65
CA GLN A 98 2.04 30.33 5.74
C GLN A 98 2.40 29.76 4.37
N ALA A 99 2.18 30.58 3.33
CA ALA A 99 2.37 30.29 1.92
C ALA A 99 3.81 29.89 1.56
N GLY A 100 3.95 28.75 0.87
CA GLY A 100 5.19 28.27 0.27
C GLY A 100 4.90 27.49 -1.02
N THR A 101 5.79 27.65 -2.00
CA THR A 101 5.77 27.11 -3.38
C THR A 101 5.28 25.67 -3.55
N GLY A 102 4.66 25.36 -4.71
CA GLY A 102 3.81 24.20 -5.02
C GLY A 102 4.26 22.77 -4.64
N ALA A 103 5.50 22.53 -4.21
CA ALA A 103 5.90 21.27 -3.57
C ALA A 103 5.35 21.14 -2.13
N HIS A 104 5.19 22.25 -1.40
CA HIS A 104 4.69 22.27 -0.03
C HIS A 104 3.23 21.78 0.12
N GLN A 105 2.46 21.76 -0.97
CA GLN A 105 1.08 21.24 -0.97
C GLN A 105 1.00 19.71 -1.07
N LEU A 106 2.05 19.03 -1.53
CA LEU A 106 2.06 17.58 -1.73
C LEU A 106 2.65 16.82 -0.55
N LEU A 107 3.40 17.50 0.33
CA LEU A 107 3.95 16.95 1.55
C LEU A 107 3.13 17.35 2.77
N TYR A 108 3.25 16.55 3.82
CA TYR A 108 2.77 16.88 5.15
C TYR A 108 3.64 16.22 6.21
N ASP A 109 3.72 16.88 7.36
CA ASP A 109 4.42 16.34 8.51
C ASP A 109 3.50 15.37 9.25
N LYS A 110 4.02 14.17 9.52
CA LYS A 110 3.35 13.19 10.36
C LYS A 110 4.22 12.91 11.58
N HIS A 111 3.61 12.98 12.76
CA HIS A 111 4.23 12.56 14.01
C HIS A 111 4.30 11.04 14.11
N PHE A 112 5.42 10.52 14.60
CA PHE A 112 5.67 9.10 14.84
C PHE A 112 6.26 8.89 16.23
N ARG A 113 5.92 7.75 16.84
CA ARG A 113 6.60 7.27 18.03
C ARG A 113 7.30 5.96 17.72
N CYS A 114 8.61 5.91 17.88
CA CYS A 114 9.39 4.71 17.56
C CYS A 114 8.97 3.53 18.45
N PRO A 115 8.51 2.40 17.89
CA PRO A 115 8.11 1.24 18.69
C PRO A 115 9.28 0.52 19.38
N VAL A 116 10.54 0.81 18.98
CA VAL A 116 11.75 0.14 19.50
C VAL A 116 12.38 0.92 20.66
N CYS A 117 12.55 2.23 20.50
CA CYS A 117 13.25 3.08 21.49
C CYS A 117 12.38 4.20 22.08
N ALA A 118 11.10 4.27 21.72
CA ALA A 118 10.13 5.28 22.16
C ALA A 118 10.44 6.74 21.77
N THR A 119 11.50 7.01 20.98
CA THR A 119 11.77 8.35 20.43
C THR A 119 10.57 8.87 19.65
N GLU A 120 10.13 10.07 19.98
CA GLU A 120 9.11 10.82 19.25
C GLU A 120 9.79 11.73 18.23
N PHE A 121 9.26 11.75 17.01
CA PHE A 121 9.83 12.54 15.92
C PHE A 121 8.79 12.80 14.84
N THR A 122 9.10 13.74 13.96
CA THR A 122 8.26 14.08 12.80
C THR A 122 8.98 13.65 11.53
N ALA A 123 8.23 13.11 10.58
CA ALA A 123 8.73 12.79 9.24
C ALA A 123 7.76 13.25 8.17
N GLN A 124 8.31 13.69 7.04
CA GLN A 124 7.53 14.10 5.89
C GLN A 124 6.90 12.89 5.20
N LYS A 125 5.62 13.02 4.84
CA LYS A 125 4.86 12.06 4.05
C LYS A 125 4.25 12.74 2.84
N VAL A 126 4.05 11.96 1.79
CA VAL A 126 3.34 12.42 0.59
C VAL A 126 1.83 12.27 0.77
N ARG A 127 1.08 13.32 0.43
CA ARG A 127 -0.38 13.32 0.30
C ARG A 127 -0.77 12.58 -0.98
N THR A 128 -0.81 11.24 -0.92
CA THR A 128 -1.06 10.38 -2.09
C THR A 128 -2.35 10.72 -2.84
N THR A 129 -3.36 11.24 -2.15
CA THR A 129 -4.64 11.67 -2.76
C THR A 129 -4.53 12.89 -3.67
N LYS A 130 -3.48 13.71 -3.51
CA LYS A 130 -3.23 14.89 -4.35
C LYS A 130 -2.31 14.58 -5.54
N LEU A 131 -1.80 13.35 -5.63
CA LEU A 131 -0.89 12.96 -6.70
C LEU A 131 -1.63 12.66 -7.99
N LYS A 132 -1.06 13.13 -9.10
CA LYS A 132 -1.52 12.82 -10.44
C LYS A 132 -0.63 11.73 -11.02
N SER A 133 -1.22 10.59 -11.39
CA SER A 133 -0.51 9.49 -12.03
C SER A 133 -0.03 9.91 -13.41
N LYS A 134 1.25 9.65 -13.70
CA LYS A 134 1.91 9.98 -14.97
C LYS A 134 2.08 8.73 -15.85
N ASN A 135 2.65 7.67 -15.29
CA ASN A 135 2.91 6.43 -16.01
C ASN A 135 2.89 5.23 -15.07
N LEU A 136 2.58 4.04 -15.61
CA LEU A 136 2.76 2.76 -14.92
C LEU A 136 3.76 1.92 -15.71
N ASP A 137 4.90 1.59 -15.09
CA ASP A 137 5.89 0.74 -15.72
C ASP A 137 5.44 -0.72 -15.73
N THR A 138 6.15 -1.54 -16.51
CA THR A 138 5.78 -2.95 -16.68
C THR A 138 5.90 -3.75 -15.39
N ASP A 139 6.74 -3.34 -14.44
CA ASP A 139 6.90 -3.96 -13.11
C ASP A 139 6.03 -3.31 -12.03
N LEU A 140 4.98 -2.60 -12.44
CA LEU A 140 4.00 -1.94 -11.58
C LEU A 140 4.54 -0.72 -10.81
N ARG A 141 5.70 -0.17 -11.20
CA ARG A 141 6.15 1.13 -10.69
C ARG A 141 5.22 2.25 -11.19
N MET A 142 4.52 2.91 -10.27
CA MET A 142 3.71 4.09 -10.57
C MET A 142 4.55 5.36 -10.49
N HIS A 143 4.63 6.10 -11.60
CA HIS A 143 5.22 7.44 -11.67
C HIS A 143 4.15 8.50 -11.48
N TYR A 144 4.49 9.56 -10.76
CA TYR A 144 3.59 10.69 -10.51
C TYR A 144 4.18 11.99 -11.03
N GLU A 145 3.32 12.98 -11.30
CA GLU A 145 3.76 14.34 -11.57
C GLU A 145 4.30 15.01 -10.31
N GLY A 146 5.42 15.72 -10.43
CA GLY A 146 5.99 16.55 -9.36
C GLY A 146 6.86 15.79 -8.38
N ILE A 147 6.28 14.94 -7.54
CA ILE A 147 6.99 14.26 -6.43
C ILE A 147 6.92 12.74 -6.55
N ASN A 148 8.03 12.06 -6.23
CA ASN A 148 8.10 10.61 -6.19
C ASN A 148 7.81 10.09 -4.76
N PRO A 149 6.67 9.41 -4.50
CA PRO A 149 6.33 8.90 -3.16
C PRO A 149 7.30 7.85 -2.64
N LEU A 150 8.02 7.18 -3.54
CA LEU A 150 9.02 6.18 -3.18
C LEU A 150 10.07 6.75 -2.24
N LEU A 151 10.45 8.02 -2.42
CA LEU A 151 11.47 8.71 -1.61
C LEU A 151 11.06 8.92 -0.13
N TYR A 152 9.76 8.87 0.16
CA TYR A 152 9.18 9.16 1.48
C TYR A 152 8.50 7.94 2.12
N ASN A 153 8.48 6.80 1.43
CA ASN A 153 7.70 5.64 1.87
C ASN A 153 8.34 4.92 3.07
N VAL A 154 9.65 5.06 3.29
CA VAL A 154 10.35 4.48 4.44
C VAL A 154 10.54 5.53 5.53
N ILE A 155 10.09 5.17 6.73
CA ILE A 155 10.26 5.97 7.94
C ILE A 155 11.47 5.46 8.68
N LEU A 156 12.34 6.37 9.13
CA LEU A 156 13.56 6.09 9.86
C LEU A 156 13.48 6.77 11.23
N CYS A 157 13.68 6.00 12.30
CA CYS A 157 13.82 6.55 13.65
C CYS A 157 15.19 7.25 13.80
N PRO A 158 15.24 8.51 14.24
CA PRO A 158 16.51 9.21 14.48
C PRO A 158 17.26 8.70 15.73
N GLY A 159 16.57 8.02 16.65
CA GLY A 159 17.16 7.51 17.89
C GLY A 159 17.89 6.17 17.73
N CYS A 160 17.23 5.16 17.14
CA CYS A 160 17.78 3.80 17.01
C CYS A 160 17.96 3.30 15.58
N PHE A 161 17.70 4.16 14.59
CA PHE A 161 17.76 3.86 13.16
C PHE A 161 16.93 2.63 12.74
N TYR A 162 15.90 2.29 13.52
CA TYR A 162 14.86 1.39 13.06
C TYR A 162 14.16 2.02 11.85
N ALA A 163 14.08 1.25 10.76
CA ALA A 163 13.46 1.68 9.53
C ALA A 163 12.44 0.65 9.05
N ASN A 164 11.32 1.12 8.52
CA ASN A 164 10.28 0.27 7.97
C ASN A 164 9.38 1.10 7.03
N PHE A 165 8.52 0.43 6.25
CA PHE A 165 7.50 1.12 5.47
C PHE A 165 6.57 1.92 6.36
N SER A 166 6.09 3.05 5.86
CA SER A 166 5.30 4.00 6.65
C SER A 166 3.98 3.44 7.17
N GLU A 167 3.42 2.44 6.49
CA GLU A 167 2.21 1.70 6.89
C GLU A 167 2.46 0.71 8.03
N ASP A 168 3.66 0.13 8.08
CA ASP A 168 4.04 -0.91 9.04
C ASP A 168 4.96 -0.40 10.16
N PHE A 169 5.29 0.91 10.17
CA PHE A 169 6.33 1.44 11.04
C PHE A 169 6.05 1.22 12.52
N GLU A 170 4.78 1.28 12.94
CA GLU A 170 4.39 1.09 14.34
C GLU A 170 3.95 -0.36 14.63
N ASP A 171 3.88 -1.21 13.60
CA ASP A 171 3.42 -2.59 13.69
C ASP A 171 4.59 -3.54 14.00
N LEU A 172 4.89 -3.68 15.30
CA LEU A 172 5.87 -4.64 15.82
C LEU A 172 5.33 -5.34 17.06
N SER A 173 5.50 -6.65 17.11
CA SER A 173 5.32 -7.46 18.31
C SER A 173 6.44 -7.20 19.35
N ALA A 174 6.20 -7.60 20.60
CA ALA A 174 7.19 -7.46 21.68
C ALA A 174 8.50 -8.22 21.41
N ILE A 175 8.41 -9.38 20.75
CA ILE A 175 9.58 -10.19 20.37
C ILE A 175 10.42 -9.45 19.34
N GLU A 176 9.79 -8.87 18.32
CA GLU A 176 10.48 -8.13 17.26
C GLU A 176 11.15 -6.85 17.79
N LYS A 177 10.47 -6.11 18.68
CA LYS A 177 11.06 -4.96 19.38
C LYS A 177 12.35 -5.34 20.11
N THR A 178 12.35 -6.50 20.77
CA THR A 178 13.52 -7.01 21.52
C THR A 178 14.67 -7.40 20.59
N LYS A 179 14.39 -8.04 19.45
CA LYS A 179 15.41 -8.33 18.44
C LYS A 179 16.00 -7.06 17.84
N LEU A 180 15.18 -6.05 17.62
CA LEU A 180 15.60 -4.80 17.03
C LEU A 180 16.33 -3.88 18.01
N SER A 181 16.10 -3.99 19.32
CA SER A 181 16.81 -3.18 20.32
C SER A 181 18.23 -3.66 20.59
N SER A 182 18.51 -4.95 20.40
CA SER A 182 19.85 -5.53 20.59
C SER A 182 20.81 -5.28 19.42
N GLU A 183 20.28 -4.92 18.26
CA GLU A 183 21.07 -4.69 17.05
C GLU A 183 21.48 -3.22 16.90
N ARG A 184 22.77 -2.95 16.84
CA ARG A 184 23.31 -1.61 16.58
C ARG A 184 23.24 -1.29 15.08
N ARG A 185 22.63 -0.16 14.74
CA ARG A 185 22.54 0.37 13.38
C ARG A 185 23.27 1.69 13.28
N THR A 186 23.62 2.06 12.06
CA THR A 186 24.25 3.33 11.72
C THR A 186 23.56 3.88 10.50
N PHE A 187 23.38 5.19 10.46
CA PHE A 187 22.85 5.91 9.31
C PHE A 187 23.77 7.09 9.02
N ARG A 188 24.10 7.30 7.75
CA ARG A 188 24.92 8.43 7.30
C ARG A 188 24.08 9.27 6.36
N GLN A 189 23.86 10.53 6.72
CA GLN A 189 23.05 11.47 5.93
C GLN A 189 23.88 12.61 5.34
N ASP A 190 25.10 12.82 5.82
CA ASP A 190 25.86 14.03 5.50
C ASP A 190 26.09 14.19 3.99
N ASN A 191 25.56 15.29 3.44
CA ASN A 191 25.62 15.70 2.03
C ASN A 191 24.96 14.73 1.03
N SER A 192 24.04 13.86 1.47
CA SER A 192 23.28 12.98 0.58
C SER A 192 22.11 13.72 -0.07
N SER A 193 21.90 13.46 -1.36
CA SER A 193 20.67 13.81 -2.06
C SER A 193 19.44 13.10 -1.46
N GLU A 194 18.25 13.56 -1.82
CA GLU A 194 17.00 12.92 -1.38
C GLU A 194 16.90 11.46 -1.85
N LEU A 195 17.38 11.19 -3.07
CA LEU A 195 17.41 9.86 -3.66
C LEU A 195 18.39 8.93 -2.92
N GLU A 196 19.61 9.38 -2.65
CA GLU A 196 20.59 8.62 -1.86
C GLU A 196 20.10 8.37 -0.43
N THR A 197 19.47 9.39 0.17
CA THR A 197 18.84 9.28 1.49
C THR A 197 17.75 8.21 1.49
N ALA A 198 16.92 8.15 0.44
CA ALA A 198 15.90 7.12 0.29
C ALA A 198 16.55 5.73 0.18
N ILE A 199 17.57 5.56 -0.66
CA ILE A 199 18.31 4.29 -0.81
C ILE A 199 18.83 3.80 0.55
N GLU A 200 19.48 4.65 1.33
CA GLU A 200 20.01 4.27 2.65
C GLU A 200 18.90 3.91 3.64
N LYS A 201 17.77 4.63 3.63
CA LYS A 201 16.59 4.26 4.43
C LYS A 201 16.06 2.88 4.03
N TYR A 202 15.97 2.58 2.74
CA TYR A 202 15.52 1.29 2.25
C TYR A 202 16.47 0.13 2.61
N LYS A 203 17.79 0.36 2.53
CA LYS A 203 18.79 -0.62 3.00
C LYS A 203 18.62 -0.92 4.49
N LEU A 204 18.40 0.12 5.31
CA LEU A 204 18.10 -0.06 6.73
C LEU A 204 16.78 -0.80 6.95
N ALA A 205 15.75 -0.49 6.17
CA ALA A 205 14.46 -1.19 6.26
C ALA A 205 14.60 -2.68 5.93
N LEU A 206 15.33 -3.03 4.86
CA LEU A 206 15.66 -4.42 4.54
C LEU A 206 16.33 -5.13 5.71
N LYS A 207 17.36 -4.51 6.30
CA LYS A 207 18.06 -5.07 7.44
C LYS A 207 17.12 -5.28 8.64
N CYS A 208 16.27 -4.31 8.95
CA CYS A 208 15.27 -4.44 10.01
C CYS A 208 14.28 -5.58 9.73
N ILE A 209 13.78 -5.70 8.50
CA ILE A 209 12.85 -6.77 8.08
C ILE A 209 13.53 -8.14 8.22
N GLN A 210 14.80 -8.26 7.83
CA GLN A 210 15.59 -9.48 7.97
C GLN A 210 15.79 -9.86 9.44
N THR A 211 16.16 -8.90 10.30
CA THR A 211 16.37 -9.13 11.75
C THR A 211 15.13 -9.70 12.44
N VAL A 212 13.93 -9.28 12.01
CA VAL A 212 12.67 -9.77 12.58
C VAL A 212 12.13 -11.03 11.91
N ASN A 213 12.79 -11.54 10.85
CA ASN A 213 12.29 -12.60 9.98
C ASN A 213 10.94 -12.23 9.34
N GLY A 214 10.84 -11.01 8.80
CA GLY A 214 9.65 -10.53 8.12
C GLY A 214 9.28 -11.35 6.88
N THR A 215 8.06 -11.16 6.39
CA THR A 215 7.51 -11.99 5.30
C THR A 215 8.33 -11.87 4.02
N PRO A 216 8.42 -12.94 3.20
CA PRO A 216 9.11 -12.88 1.92
C PRO A 216 8.54 -11.81 0.99
N GLU A 217 7.23 -11.57 1.03
CA GLU A 217 6.58 -10.50 0.27
C GLU A 217 7.14 -9.12 0.63
N LYS A 218 7.28 -8.84 1.93
CA LYS A 218 7.77 -7.56 2.41
C LYS A 218 9.23 -7.33 2.04
N LEU A 219 10.06 -8.38 2.09
CA LEU A 219 11.42 -8.36 1.57
C LEU A 219 11.44 -8.10 0.06
N ALA A 220 10.60 -8.80 -0.70
CA ALA A 220 10.52 -8.64 -2.15
C ALA A 220 10.14 -7.21 -2.56
N LYS A 221 9.14 -6.63 -1.90
CA LYS A 221 8.72 -5.23 -2.08
C LYS A 221 9.88 -4.26 -1.80
N ALA A 222 10.63 -4.47 -0.73
CA ALA A 222 11.77 -3.61 -0.39
C ALA A 222 12.92 -3.72 -1.41
N TYR A 223 13.23 -4.93 -1.88
CA TYR A 223 14.22 -5.13 -2.95
C TYR A 223 13.76 -4.50 -4.27
N LEU A 224 12.50 -4.68 -4.67
CA LEU A 224 11.98 -4.09 -5.91
C LEU A 224 12.02 -2.55 -5.85
N HIS A 225 11.66 -1.96 -4.72
CA HIS A 225 11.78 -0.51 -4.53
C HIS A 225 13.24 -0.04 -4.60
N LEU A 226 14.21 -0.80 -4.06
CA LEU A 226 15.63 -0.46 -4.23
C LEU A 226 16.09 -0.57 -5.67
N ALA A 227 15.60 -1.56 -6.42
CA ALA A 227 15.90 -1.65 -7.85
C ALA A 227 15.48 -0.36 -8.59
N TRP A 228 14.27 0.12 -8.34
CA TRP A 228 13.76 1.36 -8.91
C TRP A 228 14.58 2.59 -8.53
N LEU A 229 15.03 2.67 -7.27
CA LEU A 229 15.86 3.78 -6.81
C LEU A 229 17.25 3.73 -7.46
N TYR A 230 17.85 2.55 -7.63
CA TYR A 230 19.13 2.41 -8.34
C TYR A 230 19.03 2.70 -9.83
N GLU A 231 17.89 2.40 -10.48
CA GLU A 231 17.62 2.84 -11.85
C GLU A 231 17.58 4.36 -11.95
N ASP A 232 16.96 5.03 -10.97
CA ASP A 232 16.92 6.50 -10.94
C ASP A 232 18.31 7.12 -10.74
N THR A 233 19.24 6.43 -10.06
CA THR A 233 20.64 6.88 -9.94
C THR A 233 21.51 6.48 -11.14
N GLY A 234 21.00 5.68 -12.08
CA GLY A 234 21.77 5.11 -13.20
C GLY A 234 22.66 3.92 -12.83
N GLU A 235 22.54 3.39 -11.62
CA GLU A 235 23.32 2.25 -11.10
C GLU A 235 22.71 0.92 -11.54
N ASN A 236 22.67 0.69 -12.85
CA ASN A 236 21.91 -0.41 -13.47
C ASN A 236 22.34 -1.81 -12.97
N ASN A 237 23.62 -2.02 -12.66
CA ASN A 237 24.10 -3.31 -12.13
C ASN A 237 23.48 -3.62 -10.76
N LEU A 238 23.42 -2.62 -9.87
CA LEU A 238 22.78 -2.75 -8.57
C LEU A 238 21.27 -2.94 -8.74
N ALA A 239 20.64 -2.24 -9.69
CA ALA A 239 19.23 -2.44 -9.99
C ALA A 239 18.92 -3.89 -10.39
N VAL A 240 19.73 -4.48 -11.29
CA VAL A 240 19.59 -5.89 -11.70
C VAL A 240 19.77 -6.84 -10.53
N GLU A 241 20.77 -6.61 -9.66
CA GLU A 241 20.98 -7.41 -8.45
C GLU A 241 19.76 -7.34 -7.51
N MET A 242 19.20 -6.14 -7.31
CA MET A 242 18.01 -5.96 -6.48
C MET A 242 16.78 -6.62 -7.10
N ARG A 243 16.60 -6.60 -8.43
CA ARG A 243 15.54 -7.34 -9.14
C ARG A 243 15.67 -8.85 -8.94
N GLN A 244 16.90 -9.39 -8.99
CA GLN A 244 17.17 -10.81 -8.73
C GLN A 244 16.80 -11.22 -7.30
N ASN A 245 17.12 -10.38 -6.32
CA ASN A 245 16.75 -10.58 -4.92
C ASN A 245 15.22 -10.47 -4.74
N ALA A 246 14.57 -9.49 -5.36
CA ALA A 246 13.12 -9.34 -5.34
C ALA A 246 12.41 -10.57 -5.94
N LEU A 247 12.88 -11.06 -7.09
CA LEU A 247 12.35 -12.26 -7.75
C LEU A 247 12.43 -13.48 -6.82
N THR A 248 13.58 -13.67 -6.16
CA THR A 248 13.78 -14.77 -5.20
C THR A 248 12.76 -14.71 -4.06
N CYS A 249 12.59 -13.54 -3.45
CA CYS A 249 11.65 -13.36 -2.35
C CYS A 249 10.19 -13.46 -2.80
N TYR A 250 9.83 -12.98 -3.99
CA TYR A 250 8.48 -13.15 -4.53
C TYR A 250 8.14 -14.61 -4.81
N LYS A 251 9.07 -15.41 -5.34
CA LYS A 251 8.87 -16.86 -5.50
C LYS A 251 8.67 -17.57 -4.16
N GLN A 252 9.41 -17.16 -3.13
CA GLN A 252 9.19 -17.65 -1.76
C GLN A 252 7.81 -17.27 -1.24
N ALA A 253 7.37 -16.02 -1.46
CA ALA A 253 6.03 -15.55 -1.08
C ALA A 253 4.92 -16.34 -1.79
N PHE A 254 5.09 -16.57 -3.10
CA PHE A 254 4.17 -17.37 -3.91
C PHE A 254 4.09 -18.82 -3.43
N SER A 255 5.23 -19.42 -3.08
CA SER A 255 5.30 -20.79 -2.55
C SER A 255 4.69 -20.93 -1.15
N SER A 256 4.65 -19.85 -0.37
CA SER A 256 4.10 -19.80 1.00
C SER A 256 2.76 -19.06 1.09
N SER A 257 2.03 -18.97 -0.02
CA SER A 257 0.90 -18.07 -0.27
C SER A 257 -0.39 -18.31 0.52
N SER A 258 -0.42 -19.23 1.48
CA SER A 258 -1.63 -19.63 2.23
C SER A 258 -2.32 -18.49 2.97
N HIS A 259 -1.60 -17.42 3.29
CA HIS A 259 -2.08 -16.24 4.01
C HIS A 259 -2.39 -15.05 3.08
N LEU A 260 -2.06 -15.14 1.79
CA LEU A 260 -2.19 -14.05 0.85
C LEU A 260 -3.61 -14.02 0.25
N GLN A 261 -4.15 -12.81 0.10
CA GLN A 261 -5.43 -12.65 -0.58
C GLN A 261 -5.26 -12.85 -2.09
N LYS A 262 -6.30 -13.30 -2.79
CA LYS A 262 -6.25 -13.55 -4.24
C LYS A 262 -5.68 -12.38 -5.06
N PRO A 263 -6.11 -11.10 -4.87
CA PRO A 263 -5.55 -9.99 -5.63
C PRO A 263 -4.05 -9.77 -5.40
N GLN A 264 -3.57 -10.04 -4.19
CA GLN A 264 -2.17 -9.91 -3.81
C GLN A 264 -1.35 -11.04 -4.45
N LEU A 265 -1.87 -12.27 -4.43
CA LEU A 265 -1.26 -13.41 -5.11
C LEU A 265 -1.16 -13.18 -6.62
N GLU A 266 -2.20 -12.62 -7.25
CA GLU A 266 -2.20 -12.28 -8.67
C GLU A 266 -1.12 -11.24 -9.02
N GLN A 267 -0.99 -10.19 -8.21
CA GLN A 267 0.06 -9.18 -8.38
C GLN A 267 1.46 -9.80 -8.21
N ILE A 268 1.68 -10.65 -7.21
CA ILE A 268 2.95 -11.35 -7.01
C ILE A 268 3.26 -12.25 -8.20
N THR A 269 2.27 -13.01 -8.68
CA THR A 269 2.42 -13.89 -9.85
C THR A 269 2.83 -13.07 -11.08
N TYR A 270 2.24 -11.89 -11.26
CA TYR A 270 2.58 -10.99 -12.36
C TYR A 270 4.01 -10.46 -12.21
N LEU A 271 4.40 -10.01 -11.02
CA LEU A 271 5.73 -9.50 -10.73
C LEU A 271 6.81 -10.58 -10.90
N ILE A 272 6.53 -11.84 -10.55
CA ILE A 272 7.44 -12.95 -10.85
C ILE A 272 7.63 -13.07 -12.35
N GLY A 273 6.54 -13.05 -13.14
CA GLY A 273 6.62 -13.09 -14.59
C GLY A 273 7.41 -11.94 -15.20
N GLU A 274 7.13 -10.71 -14.78
CA GLU A 274 7.81 -9.52 -15.30
C GLU A 274 9.28 -9.46 -14.92
N LEU A 275 9.63 -9.73 -13.66
CA LEU A 275 11.03 -9.74 -13.23
C LEU A 275 11.81 -10.87 -13.91
N SER A 276 11.19 -12.04 -14.09
CA SER A 276 11.79 -13.14 -14.86
C SER A 276 12.06 -12.72 -16.31
N LEU A 277 11.14 -12.01 -16.95
CA LEU A 277 11.32 -11.51 -18.31
C LEU A 277 12.45 -10.47 -18.41
N GLN A 278 12.52 -9.55 -17.45
CA GLN A 278 13.57 -8.54 -17.38
C GLN A 278 14.96 -9.14 -17.14
N LEU A 279 15.04 -10.24 -16.38
CA LEU A 279 16.27 -10.96 -16.08
C LEU A 279 16.64 -12.02 -17.14
N GLY A 280 15.86 -12.14 -18.23
CA GLY A 280 16.13 -13.07 -19.33
C GLY A 280 15.66 -14.51 -19.09
N HIS A 281 14.93 -14.78 -18.00
CA HIS A 281 14.32 -16.09 -17.72
C HIS A 281 13.02 -16.28 -18.51
N LEU A 282 13.11 -16.33 -19.85
CA LEU A 282 11.95 -16.25 -20.74
C LEU A 282 10.90 -17.35 -20.51
N LYS A 283 11.35 -18.60 -20.34
CA LYS A 283 10.44 -19.73 -20.09
C LYS A 283 9.65 -19.54 -18.81
N GLU A 284 10.34 -19.17 -17.73
CA GLU A 284 9.70 -18.95 -16.44
C GLU A 284 8.71 -17.78 -16.51
N ALA A 285 9.09 -16.68 -17.15
CA ALA A 285 8.19 -15.56 -17.38
C ALA A 285 6.90 -15.98 -18.09
N TYR A 286 7.03 -16.79 -19.15
CA TYR A 286 5.90 -17.30 -19.90
C TYR A 286 4.97 -18.18 -19.04
N ASP A 287 5.53 -19.08 -18.23
CA ASP A 287 4.75 -19.98 -17.37
C ASP A 287 3.90 -19.20 -16.36
N TYR A 288 4.49 -18.21 -15.67
CA TYR A 288 3.76 -17.36 -14.71
C TYR A 288 2.71 -16.46 -15.38
N PHE A 289 3.02 -15.89 -16.55
CA PHE A 289 2.04 -15.12 -17.31
C PHE A 289 0.89 -15.98 -17.80
N GLN A 290 1.16 -17.20 -18.29
CA GLN A 290 0.13 -18.12 -18.73
C GLN A 290 -0.80 -18.51 -17.58
N GLN A 291 -0.27 -18.74 -16.38
CA GLN A 291 -1.07 -19.01 -15.18
C GLN A 291 -2.08 -17.89 -14.91
N LEU A 292 -1.69 -16.61 -15.00
CA LEU A 292 -2.59 -15.47 -14.84
C LEU A 292 -3.66 -15.35 -15.93
N ILE A 293 -3.33 -15.70 -17.17
CA ILE A 293 -4.30 -15.66 -18.28
C ILE A 293 -5.35 -16.77 -18.12
N GLN A 294 -4.95 -17.93 -17.61
CA GLN A 294 -5.82 -19.08 -17.41
C GLN A 294 -6.77 -18.91 -16.22
N ASP A 295 -6.36 -18.23 -15.14
CA ASP A 295 -7.24 -17.92 -14.02
C ASP A 295 -8.37 -16.99 -14.47
N LYS A 296 -9.62 -17.44 -14.33
CA LYS A 296 -10.80 -16.69 -14.80
C LYS A 296 -11.06 -15.43 -14.00
N ASP A 297 -10.71 -15.41 -12.71
CA ASP A 297 -11.05 -14.29 -11.84
C ASP A 297 -9.95 -13.23 -11.76
N THR A 298 -8.82 -13.42 -12.43
CA THR A 298 -7.77 -12.41 -12.47
C THR A 298 -8.26 -11.08 -12.99
N ALA A 299 -7.88 -10.01 -12.29
CA ALA A 299 -8.35 -8.66 -12.56
C ALA A 299 -8.19 -8.29 -14.06
N PRO A 300 -9.21 -7.70 -14.71
CA PRO A 300 -9.18 -7.43 -16.15
C PRO A 300 -8.01 -6.57 -16.61
N TRP A 301 -7.63 -5.57 -15.80
CA TRP A 301 -6.49 -4.68 -16.09
C TRP A 301 -5.18 -5.47 -16.08
N LEU A 302 -5.00 -6.36 -15.11
CA LEU A 302 -3.81 -7.19 -14.97
C LEU A 302 -3.72 -8.20 -16.12
N LYS A 303 -4.83 -8.87 -16.47
CA LYS A 303 -4.88 -9.73 -17.66
C LYS A 303 -4.50 -9.00 -18.94
N LYS A 304 -5.00 -7.76 -19.12
CA LYS A 304 -4.67 -6.93 -20.29
C LYS A 304 -3.16 -6.67 -20.34
N GLN A 305 -2.57 -6.29 -19.22
CA GLN A 305 -1.13 -6.04 -19.10
C GLN A 305 -0.32 -7.33 -19.35
N THR A 306 -0.69 -8.45 -18.74
CA THR A 306 -0.06 -9.76 -18.97
C THR A 306 -0.08 -10.16 -20.45
N ARG A 307 -1.21 -9.96 -21.17
CA ARG A 307 -1.28 -10.26 -22.61
C ARG A 307 -0.28 -9.43 -23.42
N GLN A 308 -0.14 -8.15 -23.09
CA GLN A 308 0.85 -7.29 -23.74
C GLN A 308 2.27 -7.82 -23.52
N ARG A 309 2.60 -8.18 -22.28
CA ARG A 309 3.92 -8.72 -21.93
C ARG A 309 4.23 -10.06 -22.60
N ILE A 310 3.24 -10.91 -22.81
CA ILE A 310 3.42 -12.15 -23.58
C ILE A 310 3.79 -11.86 -25.05
N LEU A 311 3.26 -10.80 -25.66
CA LEU A 311 3.64 -10.41 -27.02
C LEU A 311 5.11 -10.00 -27.06
N ASP A 312 5.53 -9.16 -26.12
CA ASP A 312 6.92 -8.70 -26.01
C ASP A 312 7.88 -9.87 -25.74
N LEU A 313 7.48 -10.82 -24.88
CA LEU A 313 8.22 -12.05 -24.60
C LEU A 313 8.41 -12.90 -25.86
N ARG A 314 7.35 -13.10 -26.65
CA ARG A 314 7.42 -13.88 -27.90
C ARG A 314 8.34 -13.25 -28.94
N ALA A 315 8.37 -11.92 -29.02
CA ALA A 315 9.31 -11.21 -29.88
C ALA A 315 10.77 -11.52 -29.46
N ARG A 316 11.08 -11.44 -28.16
CA ARG A 316 12.41 -11.80 -27.64
C ARG A 316 12.80 -13.26 -27.89
N MET A 317 11.86 -14.19 -27.69
CA MET A 317 12.12 -15.62 -27.97
C MET A 317 12.44 -15.88 -29.45
N ALA A 318 11.81 -15.14 -30.38
CA ALA A 318 12.06 -15.25 -31.81
C ALA A 318 13.43 -14.69 -32.20
N GLU A 319 13.90 -13.64 -31.52
CA GLU A 319 15.24 -13.07 -31.70
C GLU A 319 16.35 -14.01 -31.20
N GLU A 320 16.11 -14.75 -30.10
CA GLU A 320 17.08 -15.70 -29.52
C GLU A 320 17.17 -17.05 -30.26
N SER A 321 16.23 -17.35 -31.16
CA SER A 321 16.24 -18.56 -31.99
C SER A 321 16.46 -18.25 -33.47
N PRO A 322 17.60 -17.67 -33.89
CA PRO A 322 17.87 -17.41 -35.30
C PRO A 322 18.28 -18.71 -36.00
N GLY A 323 17.29 -19.49 -36.45
CA GLY A 323 17.41 -20.51 -37.51
C GLY A 323 18.25 -21.74 -37.19
#